data_AF-A0A2S0NJ05-F1
#
_entry.id   AF-A0A2S0NJ05-F1
#
_cell.length_a   1.000
_cell.length_b   1.000
_cell.length_c   1.000
_cell.angle_alpha   90.00
_cell.angle_beta   90.00
_cell.angle_gamma   90.00
#
_symmetry.space_group_name_H-M   'P 1'
#
loop_
_entity.id
_entity.type
_entity.pdbx_description
1 polymer ?
#
loop_
_entity_poly.entity_id
_entity_poly.type
_entity_poly.pdbx_seq_one_letter_code
_entity_poly.pdbx_strand_id
1 'polypeptide(L)'
;MNEKKLLNLSNLNDVQLDFYNFTLKNIELLLFSTVKEVAEKYGCGISFVYKFFQKIDVTGLKEYIYRLGVNEGFEKKTSLNFVQKDDEDLLKKPNSEAKTISEFLLIDYIKNNEVNFNLIDEQVKKISELCNLINSNERKIYGFGLGHAEICIKELFSALELFGIENIQWEKDKHSDEMIDYSAIKETDVLIIYTFRGVHKYTTKLVEEVRQKHPTLPIYVVTTNRETKLNKYTDHIILINNNARRVDVLDNPILTSIANPFILFNDYLKNYYYLNFIKNINDHKELFKELESLRLGEN
;
A
#
# COMPACT_ATOMS: atom_id res chain seq x y z
N MET A 1 -21.03 -19.91 -6.69
CA MET A 1 -20.07 -20.94 -7.14
C MET A 1 -19.46 -20.46 -8.45
N ASN A 2 -18.30 -19.81 -8.41
CA ASN A 2 -17.48 -19.71 -9.62
C ASN A 2 -16.53 -20.90 -9.55
N GLU A 3 -16.68 -21.84 -10.49
CA GLU A 3 -15.69 -22.89 -10.69
C GLU A 3 -14.32 -22.24 -10.87
N LYS A 4 -13.32 -22.68 -10.09
CA LYS A 4 -11.92 -22.40 -10.38
C LYS A 4 -11.64 -22.96 -11.78
N LYS A 5 -11.76 -22.13 -12.82
CA LYS A 5 -11.41 -22.53 -14.18
C LYS A 5 -9.90 -22.67 -14.25
N LEU A 6 -9.45 -23.92 -14.07
CA LEU A 6 -8.09 -24.32 -14.39
C LEU A 6 -7.77 -23.92 -15.83
N LEU A 7 -6.50 -23.62 -16.13
CA LEU A 7 -6.10 -23.33 -17.51
C LEU A 7 -6.44 -24.52 -18.40
N ASN A 8 -7.17 -24.28 -19.49
CA ASN A 8 -7.47 -25.31 -20.46
C ASN A 8 -6.30 -25.47 -21.42
N LEU A 9 -5.44 -26.46 -21.16
CA LEU A 9 -4.24 -26.73 -21.97
C LEU A 9 -4.49 -27.72 -23.12
N SER A 10 -5.70 -28.30 -23.24
CA SER A 10 -5.95 -29.41 -24.15
C SER A 10 -5.81 -29.06 -25.64
N ASN A 11 -5.90 -27.77 -25.97
CA ASN A 11 -5.98 -27.27 -27.35
C ASN A 11 -4.72 -26.48 -27.78
N LEU A 12 -3.64 -26.59 -27.00
CA LEU A 12 -2.35 -25.97 -27.30
C LEU A 12 -1.55 -26.83 -28.28
N ASN A 13 -0.88 -26.20 -29.23
CA ASN A 13 0.12 -26.87 -30.08
C ASN A 13 1.49 -26.90 -29.37
N ASP A 14 2.46 -27.60 -29.94
CA ASP A 14 3.79 -27.78 -29.33
C ASP A 14 4.49 -26.46 -28.99
N VAL A 15 4.38 -25.47 -29.88
CA VAL A 15 4.98 -24.12 -29.67
C VAL A 15 4.29 -23.36 -28.53
N GLN A 16 2.99 -23.57 -28.35
CA GLN A 16 2.22 -22.96 -27.27
C GLN A 16 2.40 -23.68 -25.94
N LEU A 17 2.61 -25.00 -25.96
CA LEU A 17 3.02 -25.78 -24.80
C LEU A 17 4.43 -25.39 -24.35
N ASP A 18 5.34 -25.16 -25.29
CA ASP A 18 6.68 -24.64 -24.99
C ASP A 18 6.60 -23.24 -24.36
N PHE A 19 5.74 -22.35 -24.88
CA PHE A 19 5.49 -21.05 -24.28
C PHE A 19 4.94 -21.16 -22.85
N TYR A 20 3.98 -22.07 -22.63
CA TYR A 20 3.45 -22.37 -21.30
C TYR A 20 4.54 -22.89 -20.34
N ASN A 21 5.43 -23.77 -20.80
CA ASN A 21 6.53 -24.28 -20.00
C ASN A 21 7.58 -23.19 -19.71
N PHE A 22 7.82 -22.29 -20.66
CA PHE A 22 8.68 -21.13 -20.46
C PHE A 22 8.11 -20.20 -19.38
N THR A 23 6.84 -19.84 -19.44
CA THR A 23 6.19 -18.95 -18.48
C THR A 23 6.15 -19.58 -17.08
N LEU A 24 5.92 -20.90 -16.97
CA LEU A 24 6.02 -21.64 -15.71
C LEU A 24 7.40 -21.55 -15.05
N LYS A 25 8.47 -21.70 -15.84
CA LYS A 25 9.85 -21.61 -15.34
C LYS A 25 10.26 -20.19 -14.98
N ASN A 26 9.51 -19.18 -15.42
CA ASN A 26 9.86 -17.77 -15.32
C ASN A 26 8.72 -16.93 -14.71
N ILE A 27 7.99 -17.45 -13.71
CA ILE A 27 6.85 -16.73 -13.11
C ILE A 27 7.24 -15.34 -12.58
N GLU A 28 8.41 -15.21 -11.95
CA GLU A 28 8.91 -13.91 -11.45
C GLU A 28 9.05 -12.87 -12.56
N LEU A 29 9.47 -13.29 -13.76
CA LEU A 29 9.55 -12.41 -14.93
C LEU A 29 8.16 -11.88 -15.30
N LEU A 30 7.14 -12.74 -15.27
CA LEU A 30 5.78 -12.38 -15.65
C LEU A 30 5.18 -11.33 -14.72
N LEU A 31 5.49 -11.41 -13.42
CA LEU A 31 4.98 -10.48 -12.41
C LEU A 31 5.34 -9.02 -12.67
N PHE A 32 6.49 -8.77 -13.31
CA PHE A 32 7.04 -7.43 -13.52
C PHE A 32 7.13 -7.03 -15.00
N SER A 33 6.64 -7.88 -15.91
CA SER A 33 6.72 -7.65 -17.35
C SER A 33 5.37 -7.24 -17.95
N THR A 34 5.42 -6.43 -18.99
CA THR A 34 4.34 -6.22 -19.94
C THR A 34 4.26 -7.39 -20.93
N VAL A 35 3.14 -7.54 -21.63
CA VAL A 35 3.00 -8.56 -22.70
C VAL A 35 4.10 -8.44 -23.75
N LYS A 36 4.53 -7.20 -24.06
CA LYS A 36 5.63 -6.93 -24.99
C LYS A 36 6.94 -7.52 -24.49
N GLU A 37 7.30 -7.25 -23.24
CA GLU A 37 8.55 -7.75 -22.64
C GLU A 37 8.54 -9.28 -22.53
N VAL A 38 7.39 -9.90 -22.20
CA VAL A 38 7.24 -11.37 -22.20
C VAL A 38 7.45 -11.94 -23.60
N ALA A 39 6.88 -11.31 -24.62
CA ALA A 39 7.03 -11.73 -26.02
C ALA A 39 8.49 -11.62 -26.49
N GLU A 40 9.16 -10.50 -26.20
CA GLU A 40 10.58 -10.29 -26.51
C GLU A 40 11.48 -11.30 -25.81
N LYS A 41 11.21 -11.60 -24.53
CA LYS A 41 12.00 -12.55 -23.74
C LYS A 41 11.85 -13.99 -24.20
N TYR A 42 10.67 -14.37 -24.67
CA TYR A 42 10.45 -15.69 -25.27
C TYR A 42 10.92 -15.76 -26.73
N GLY A 43 11.00 -14.63 -27.43
CA GLY A 43 11.37 -14.56 -28.85
C GLY A 43 10.18 -14.70 -29.81
N CYS A 44 9.01 -14.20 -29.43
CA CYS A 44 7.80 -14.22 -30.26
C CYS A 44 7.19 -12.83 -30.48
N GLY A 45 6.23 -12.74 -31.40
CA GLY A 45 5.44 -11.52 -31.58
C GLY A 45 4.36 -11.37 -30.51
N ILE A 46 4.00 -10.13 -30.15
CA ILE A 46 2.92 -9.82 -29.20
C ILE A 46 1.60 -10.52 -29.57
N SER A 47 1.30 -10.61 -30.87
CA SER A 47 0.10 -11.27 -31.38
C SER A 47 0.06 -12.77 -31.09
N PHE A 48 1.21 -13.44 -30.97
CA PHE A 48 1.28 -14.83 -30.54
C PHE A 48 0.82 -14.98 -29.09
N VAL A 49 1.26 -14.09 -28.19
CA VAL A 49 0.90 -14.13 -26.76
C VAL A 49 -0.61 -13.90 -26.57
N TYR A 50 -1.22 -12.97 -27.29
CA TYR A 50 -2.67 -12.77 -27.22
C TYR A 50 -3.47 -13.95 -27.80
N LYS A 51 -3.01 -14.56 -28.90
CA LYS A 51 -3.64 -15.77 -29.45
C LYS A 51 -3.53 -16.95 -28.47
N PHE A 52 -2.42 -17.05 -27.75
CA PHE A 52 -2.25 -18.01 -26.67
C PHE A 52 -3.28 -17.76 -25.56
N PHE A 53 -3.41 -16.53 -25.06
CA PHE A 53 -4.40 -16.17 -24.03
C PHE A 53 -5.84 -16.50 -24.46
N GLN A 54 -6.20 -16.18 -25.70
CA GLN A 54 -7.52 -16.52 -26.26
C GLN A 54 -7.78 -18.04 -26.24
N LYS A 55 -6.77 -18.86 -26.56
CA LYS A 55 -6.92 -20.33 -26.57
C LYS A 55 -7.15 -20.93 -25.19
N ILE A 56 -6.57 -20.33 -24.15
CA ILE A 56 -6.71 -20.79 -22.76
C ILE A 56 -7.82 -20.07 -21.99
N ASP A 57 -8.70 -19.34 -22.71
CA ASP A 57 -9.83 -18.58 -22.15
C ASP A 57 -9.39 -17.55 -21.09
N VAL A 58 -8.37 -16.76 -21.43
CA VAL A 58 -7.80 -15.70 -20.60
C VAL A 58 -7.77 -14.38 -21.37
N THR A 59 -8.08 -13.27 -20.69
CA THR A 59 -8.19 -11.93 -21.28
C THR A 59 -6.85 -11.18 -21.34
N GLY A 60 -5.88 -11.54 -20.51
CA GLY A 60 -4.58 -10.88 -20.49
C GLY A 60 -3.58 -11.47 -19.50
N LEU A 61 -2.39 -10.85 -19.45
CA LEU A 61 -1.24 -11.36 -18.69
C LEU A 61 -1.51 -11.48 -17.17
N LYS A 62 -2.23 -10.53 -16.57
CA LYS A 62 -2.54 -10.56 -15.13
C LYS A 62 -3.42 -11.76 -14.77
N GLU A 63 -4.50 -11.98 -15.53
CA GLU A 63 -5.38 -13.12 -15.35
C GLU A 63 -4.65 -14.44 -15.62
N TYR A 64 -3.75 -14.46 -16.62
CA TYR A 64 -2.92 -15.62 -16.90
C TYR A 64 -2.04 -15.99 -15.71
N ILE A 65 -1.31 -15.02 -15.13
CA ILE A 65 -0.45 -15.24 -13.95
C ILE A 65 -1.25 -15.78 -12.76
N TYR A 66 -2.44 -15.22 -12.51
CA TYR A 66 -3.32 -15.68 -11.44
C TYR A 66 -3.72 -17.15 -11.63
N ARG A 67 -4.23 -17.51 -12.82
CA ARG A 67 -4.65 -18.90 -13.09
C ARG A 67 -3.46 -19.87 -13.12
N LEU A 68 -2.29 -19.42 -13.54
CA LEU A 68 -1.04 -20.19 -13.50
C LEU A 68 -0.64 -20.53 -12.05
N GLY A 69 -0.72 -19.55 -11.14
CA GLY A 69 -0.44 -19.74 -9.71
C GLY A 69 -1.41 -20.75 -9.05
N VAL A 70 -2.69 -20.71 -9.43
CA VAL A 70 -3.73 -21.66 -8.96
C VAL A 70 -3.47 -23.08 -9.50
N ASN A 71 -3.11 -23.22 -10.78
CA ASN A 71 -2.89 -24.52 -11.43
C ASN A 71 -1.73 -25.31 -10.84
N GLU A 72 -0.66 -24.63 -10.44
CA GLU A 72 0.61 -25.27 -10.07
C GLU A 72 0.81 -25.37 -8.55
N GLY A 73 -0.18 -24.95 -7.76
CA GLY A 73 -0.08 -24.96 -6.30
C GLY A 73 1.06 -24.06 -5.78
N PHE A 74 1.43 -23.01 -6.52
CA PHE A 74 2.45 -22.02 -6.14
C PHE A 74 1.98 -21.08 -5.00
N GLU A 75 1.14 -21.57 -4.09
CA GLU A 75 0.75 -20.83 -2.87
C GLU A 75 1.94 -20.54 -1.94
N LYS A 76 3.12 -21.17 -2.15
CA LYS A 76 4.25 -21.13 -1.20
C LYS A 76 5.60 -20.63 -1.72
N LYS A 77 5.81 -20.41 -3.02
CA LYS A 77 7.18 -20.13 -3.55
C LYS A 77 7.34 -18.93 -4.46
N THR A 78 6.27 -18.24 -4.77
CA THR A 78 6.29 -16.96 -5.46
C THR A 78 5.84 -15.92 -4.46
N SER A 79 6.35 -14.68 -4.56
CA SER A 79 5.80 -13.50 -3.88
C SER A 79 4.31 -13.22 -4.19
N LEU A 80 3.56 -14.21 -4.70
CA LEU A 80 2.11 -14.34 -4.77
C LEU A 80 1.45 -14.51 -3.39
N ASN A 81 2.05 -14.00 -2.30
CA ASN A 81 1.35 -13.65 -1.07
C ASN A 81 0.40 -12.44 -1.27
N PHE A 82 -0.26 -12.36 -2.42
CA PHE A 82 -1.20 -11.31 -2.81
C PHE A 82 -2.67 -11.74 -2.71
N VAL A 83 -2.91 -12.99 -2.33
CA VAL A 83 -4.22 -13.50 -1.96
C VAL A 83 -3.97 -14.36 -0.72
N GLN A 84 -4.12 -13.78 0.46
CA GLN A 84 -4.26 -14.63 1.65
C GLN A 84 -5.56 -15.41 1.51
N LYS A 85 -5.66 -16.56 2.18
CA LYS A 85 -6.84 -17.44 2.19
C LYS A 85 -8.15 -16.71 2.54
N ASP A 86 -8.05 -15.55 3.18
CA ASP A 86 -9.17 -14.70 3.58
C ASP A 86 -9.78 -13.87 2.42
N ASP A 87 -9.13 -13.83 1.24
CA ASP A 87 -9.63 -13.12 0.07
C ASP A 87 -10.66 -13.93 -0.75
N GLU A 88 -10.78 -15.25 -0.56
CA GLU A 88 -11.79 -16.06 -1.29
C GLU A 88 -13.23 -15.62 -0.99
N ASP A 89 -13.50 -15.05 0.20
CA ASP A 89 -14.80 -14.46 0.54
C ASP A 89 -14.95 -13.00 0.05
N LEU A 90 -13.84 -12.29 -0.17
CA LEU A 90 -13.79 -10.89 -0.63
C LEU A 90 -13.86 -10.73 -2.16
N LEU A 91 -13.62 -11.82 -2.90
CA LEU A 91 -13.70 -11.95 -4.36
C LEU A 91 -15.10 -12.31 -4.88
N LYS A 92 -16.09 -12.46 -3.99
CA LYS A 92 -17.49 -12.59 -4.42
C LYS A 92 -17.87 -11.31 -5.18
N LYS A 93 -18.46 -11.47 -6.37
CA LYS A 93 -19.09 -10.38 -7.15
C LYS A 93 -19.82 -9.43 -6.19
N PRO A 94 -19.83 -8.11 -6.44
CA PRO A 94 -20.69 -7.20 -5.69
C PRO A 94 -22.06 -7.84 -5.56
N ASN A 95 -22.59 -7.92 -4.33
CA ASN A 95 -23.91 -8.51 -4.10
C ASN A 95 -24.86 -7.94 -5.15
N SER A 96 -25.54 -8.82 -5.89
CA SER A 96 -26.51 -8.46 -6.93
C SER A 96 -27.73 -7.68 -6.40
N GLU A 97 -27.68 -7.25 -5.14
CA GLU A 97 -28.70 -6.53 -4.40
C GLU A 97 -28.42 -5.02 -4.33
N ALA A 98 -27.18 -4.56 -4.54
CA ALA A 98 -26.88 -3.13 -4.58
C ALA A 98 -27.47 -2.50 -5.85
N LYS A 99 -28.33 -1.50 -5.67
CA LYS A 99 -29.07 -0.82 -6.74
C LYS A 99 -28.52 0.57 -7.03
N THR A 100 -27.74 1.14 -6.11
CA THR A 100 -27.20 2.51 -6.21
C THR A 100 -25.68 2.56 -6.07
N ILE A 101 -25.06 3.59 -6.63
CA ILE A 101 -23.61 3.86 -6.48
C ILE A 101 -23.21 3.98 -5.01
N SER A 102 -24.07 4.59 -4.18
CA SER A 102 -23.81 4.75 -2.74
C SER A 102 -23.75 3.40 -2.00
N GLU A 103 -24.64 2.46 -2.31
CA GLU A 103 -24.62 1.12 -1.73
C GLU A 103 -23.37 0.35 -2.16
N PHE A 104 -23.01 0.45 -3.45
CA PHE A 104 -21.76 -0.11 -3.98
C PHE A 104 -20.54 0.43 -3.24
N LEU A 105 -20.42 1.76 -3.12
CA LEU A 105 -19.34 2.41 -2.40
C LEU A 105 -19.30 1.98 -0.94
N LEU A 106 -20.43 1.98 -0.24
CA LEU A 106 -20.52 1.60 1.16
C LEU A 106 -20.02 0.17 1.39
N ILE A 107 -20.48 -0.78 0.57
CA ILE A 107 -20.04 -2.18 0.66
C ILE A 107 -18.54 -2.30 0.42
N ASP A 108 -18.00 -1.59 -0.58
CA ASP A 108 -16.56 -1.63 -0.87
C ASP A 108 -15.74 -0.98 0.24
N TYR A 109 -16.20 0.14 0.81
CA TYR A 109 -15.54 0.79 1.95
C TYR A 109 -15.51 -0.10 3.17
N ILE A 110 -16.64 -0.72 3.55
CA ILE A 110 -16.70 -1.64 4.70
C ILE A 110 -15.68 -2.76 4.53
N LYS A 111 -15.71 -3.47 3.40
CA LYS A 111 -14.78 -4.57 3.12
C LYS A 111 -13.33 -4.12 3.11
N ASN A 112 -13.02 -3.00 2.46
CA ASN A 112 -11.66 -2.49 2.38
C ASN A 112 -11.13 -2.06 3.75
N ASN A 113 -11.99 -1.48 4.58
CA ASN A 113 -11.64 -1.02 5.91
C ASN A 113 -11.46 -2.20 6.86
N GLU A 114 -12.30 -3.25 6.79
CA GLU A 114 -12.12 -4.50 7.55
C GLU A 114 -10.74 -5.12 7.29
N VAL A 115 -10.36 -5.29 6.02
CA VAL A 115 -9.03 -5.80 5.65
C VAL A 115 -7.92 -4.90 6.19
N ASN A 116 -8.09 -3.58 6.07
CA ASN A 116 -7.08 -2.63 6.52
C ASN A 116 -6.93 -2.64 8.05
N PHE A 117 -8.03 -2.74 8.81
CA PHE A 117 -7.98 -2.87 10.27
C PHE A 117 -7.26 -4.15 10.69
N ASN A 118 -7.56 -5.29 10.08
CA ASN A 118 -6.87 -6.55 10.38
C ASN A 118 -5.35 -6.42 10.15
N LEU A 119 -4.93 -5.82 9.03
CA LEU A 119 -3.51 -5.58 8.74
C LEU A 119 -2.87 -4.66 9.79
N ILE A 120 -3.58 -3.60 10.21
CA ILE A 120 -3.09 -2.66 11.21
C ILE A 120 -2.94 -3.33 12.58
N ASP A 121 -3.94 -4.11 13.01
CA ASP A 121 -3.94 -4.80 14.31
C ASP A 121 -2.82 -5.85 14.42
N GLU A 122 -2.50 -6.56 13.32
CA GLU A 122 -1.33 -7.44 13.25
C GLU A 122 0.01 -6.71 13.51
N GLN A 123 0.01 -5.38 13.39
CA GLN A 123 1.19 -4.54 13.48
C GLN A 123 1.14 -3.57 14.67
N VAL A 124 0.21 -3.79 15.62
CA VAL A 124 -0.01 -2.91 16.79
C VAL A 124 1.27 -2.62 17.57
N LYS A 125 2.20 -3.59 17.66
CA LYS A 125 3.49 -3.38 18.34
C LYS A 125 4.34 -2.30 17.66
N LYS A 126 4.47 -2.35 16.33
CA LYS A 126 5.22 -1.33 15.56
C LYS A 126 4.57 0.04 15.67
N ILE A 127 3.24 0.06 15.69
CA ILE A 127 2.46 1.29 15.83
C ILE A 127 2.65 1.88 17.23
N SER A 128 2.63 1.04 18.26
CA SER A 128 2.92 1.45 19.63
C SER A 128 4.32 2.03 19.77
N GLU A 129 5.34 1.38 19.19
CA GLU A 129 6.72 1.88 19.12
C GLU A 129 6.78 3.25 18.43
N LEU A 130 6.08 3.41 17.30
CA LEU A 130 5.98 4.69 16.60
C LEU A 130 5.33 5.78 17.48
N CYS A 131 4.21 5.49 18.14
CA CYS A 131 3.56 6.45 19.03
C CYS A 131 4.45 6.86 20.21
N ASN A 132 5.23 5.92 20.77
CA ASN A 132 6.20 6.23 21.82
C ASN A 132 7.32 7.16 21.32
N LEU A 133 7.78 6.98 20.07
CA LEU A 133 8.74 7.89 19.44
C LEU A 133 8.13 9.27 19.22
N ILE A 134 6.88 9.34 18.74
CA ILE A 134 6.14 10.59 18.51
C ILE A 134 5.95 11.37 19.82
N ASN A 135 5.62 10.69 20.93
CA ASN A 135 5.40 11.33 22.23
C ASN A 135 6.69 11.88 22.88
N SER A 136 7.86 11.66 22.28
CA SER A 136 9.13 12.10 22.86
C SER A 136 9.41 13.56 22.46
N ASN A 137 9.22 14.49 23.40
CA ASN A 137 9.36 15.95 23.18
C ASN A 137 10.72 16.40 22.61
N GLU A 138 11.77 15.58 22.70
CA GLU A 138 13.12 15.93 22.23
C GLU A 138 13.37 15.57 20.76
N ARG A 139 12.44 14.86 20.11
CA ARG A 139 12.61 14.31 18.77
C ARG A 139 11.93 15.17 17.73
N LYS A 140 12.61 15.41 16.60
CA LYS A 140 11.94 15.89 15.40
C LYS A 140 11.32 14.73 14.64
N ILE A 141 10.13 14.98 14.09
CA ILE A 141 9.37 14.03 13.31
C ILE A 141 9.32 14.55 11.88
N TYR A 142 10.00 13.82 10.99
CA TYR A 142 10.04 14.12 9.57
C TYR A 142 8.97 13.31 8.84
N GLY A 143 8.19 13.99 8.00
CA GLY A 143 7.14 13.40 7.18
C GLY A 143 7.43 13.54 5.70
N PHE A 144 7.38 12.42 4.97
CA PHE A 144 7.47 12.43 3.52
C PHE A 144 6.37 11.62 2.83
N GLY A 145 5.78 12.19 1.78
CA GLY A 145 4.81 11.53 0.93
C GLY A 145 4.71 12.24 -0.41
N LEU A 146 4.20 11.54 -1.44
CA LEU A 146 3.99 12.15 -2.76
C LEU A 146 2.52 12.01 -3.19
N GLY A 147 1.92 13.09 -3.69
CA GLY A 147 0.55 13.08 -4.21
C GLY A 147 -0.46 12.80 -3.10
N HIS A 148 -1.30 11.77 -3.25
CA HIS A 148 -2.29 11.42 -2.21
C HIS A 148 -1.64 11.10 -0.85
N ALA A 149 -0.46 10.47 -0.86
CA ALA A 149 0.28 10.18 0.37
C ALA A 149 0.75 11.46 1.09
N GLU A 150 1.09 12.51 0.34
CA GLU A 150 1.48 13.82 0.88
C GLU A 150 0.31 14.49 1.60
N ILE A 151 -0.89 14.40 1.04
CA ILE A 151 -2.10 14.95 1.66
C ILE A 151 -2.39 14.21 2.98
N CYS A 152 -2.31 12.88 2.98
CA CYS A 152 -2.57 12.08 4.17
C CYS A 152 -1.52 12.31 5.27
N ILE A 153 -0.23 12.44 4.93
CA ILE A 153 0.77 12.67 5.98
C ILE A 153 0.65 14.07 6.58
N LYS A 154 0.25 15.09 5.79
CA LYS A 154 -0.07 16.42 6.31
C LYS A 154 -1.24 16.39 7.28
N GLU A 155 -2.31 15.69 6.92
CA GLU A 155 -3.48 15.55 7.79
C GLU A 155 -3.09 14.93 9.15
N LEU A 156 -2.29 13.86 9.13
CA LEU A 156 -1.75 13.28 10.37
C LEU A 156 -0.95 14.32 11.16
N PHE A 157 -0.06 15.05 10.50
CA PHE A 157 0.88 15.95 11.15
C PHE A 157 0.17 17.16 11.77
N SER A 158 -0.82 17.72 11.07
CA SER A 158 -1.69 18.76 11.63
C SER A 158 -2.45 18.26 12.87
N ALA A 159 -2.94 17.01 12.87
CA ALA A 159 -3.57 16.45 14.06
C ALA A 159 -2.59 16.27 15.22
N LEU A 160 -1.34 15.87 14.95
CA LEU A 160 -0.31 15.76 15.98
C LEU A 160 0.11 17.13 16.56
N GLU A 161 0.14 18.18 15.74
CA GLU A 161 0.35 19.56 16.21
C GLU A 161 -0.74 19.98 17.21
N LEU A 162 -2.00 19.63 16.94
CA LEU A 162 -3.12 19.86 17.87
C LEU A 162 -2.99 19.06 19.17
N PHE A 163 -2.30 17.92 19.12
CA PHE A 163 -1.96 17.11 20.31
C PHE A 163 -0.77 17.67 21.10
N GLY A 164 -0.20 18.81 20.66
CA GLY A 164 0.92 19.48 21.32
C GLY A 164 2.30 19.06 20.82
N ILE A 165 2.38 18.37 19.68
CA ILE A 165 3.66 17.93 19.12
C ILE A 165 4.23 19.02 18.22
N GLU A 166 5.20 19.77 18.74
CA GLU A 166 5.72 20.98 18.10
C GLU A 166 6.88 20.73 17.13
N ASN A 167 7.57 19.59 17.25
CA ASN A 167 8.79 19.29 16.49
C ASN A 167 8.49 18.50 15.19
N ILE A 168 7.57 19.01 14.38
CA ILE A 168 7.08 18.33 13.18
C ILE A 168 7.55 19.07 11.92
N GLN A 169 8.15 18.33 10.97
CA GLN A 169 8.57 18.85 9.68
C GLN A 169 8.08 17.93 8.56
N TRP A 170 7.39 18.50 7.57
CA TRP A 170 7.00 17.76 6.38
C TRP A 170 7.61 18.41 5.14
N GLU A 171 8.09 17.58 4.22
CA GLU A 171 8.85 18.07 3.07
C GLU A 171 7.98 18.36 1.85
N LYS A 172 8.22 19.53 1.26
CA LYS A 172 7.30 20.19 0.31
C LYS A 172 7.54 19.87 -1.16
N ASP A 173 8.73 19.47 -1.57
CA ASP A 173 9.08 19.62 -2.98
C ASP A 173 9.77 18.41 -3.59
N LYS A 174 9.51 18.22 -4.90
CA LYS A 174 10.14 17.22 -5.78
C LYS A 174 11.34 17.80 -6.53
N HIS A 175 11.60 19.10 -6.36
CA HIS A 175 12.47 19.87 -7.26
C HIS A 175 13.61 20.63 -6.59
N SER A 176 13.74 20.60 -5.25
CA SER A 176 14.98 21.04 -4.59
C SER A 176 15.91 19.85 -4.38
N ASP A 177 17.17 20.00 -4.80
CA ASP A 177 18.26 19.07 -4.43
C ASP A 177 18.56 19.11 -2.91
N GLU A 178 17.97 20.08 -2.20
CA GLU A 178 17.91 20.19 -0.75
C GLU A 178 16.52 19.74 -0.29
N MET A 179 16.33 18.42 -0.21
CA MET A 179 15.06 17.79 0.20
C MET A 179 14.79 17.85 1.69
N ILE A 180 15.84 17.79 2.49
CA ILE A 180 15.85 17.85 3.94
C ILE A 180 17.20 18.50 4.27
N ASP A 181 17.23 19.42 5.24
CA ASP A 181 18.50 19.81 5.83
C ASP A 181 19.05 18.62 6.63
N TYR A 182 19.79 17.75 5.95
CA TYR A 182 20.44 16.58 6.53
C TYR A 182 21.35 16.96 7.71
N SER A 183 21.87 18.19 7.77
CA SER A 183 22.69 18.64 8.89
C SER A 183 21.89 18.89 10.17
N ALA A 184 20.58 19.11 10.04
CA ALA A 184 19.67 19.34 11.15
C ALA A 184 19.04 18.05 11.72
N ILE A 185 19.18 16.92 11.01
CA ILE A 185 18.68 15.60 11.45
C ILE A 185 19.62 15.05 12.53
N LYS A 186 19.03 14.63 13.65
CA LYS A 186 19.71 13.92 14.73
C LYS A 186 19.33 12.44 14.71
N GLU A 187 20.20 11.58 15.24
CA GLU A 187 19.91 10.14 15.37
C GLU A 187 18.72 9.83 16.30
N THR A 188 18.30 10.80 17.12
CA THR A 188 17.10 10.72 17.95
C THR A 188 15.81 11.03 17.20
N ASP A 189 15.89 11.62 16.00
CA ASP A 189 14.70 12.00 15.24
C ASP A 189 14.03 10.76 14.63
N VAL A 190 12.92 10.93 13.93
CA VAL A 190 12.22 9.83 13.24
C VAL A 190 11.74 10.29 11.87
N LEU A 191 11.84 9.42 10.87
CA LEU A 191 11.31 9.65 9.53
C LEU A 191 10.13 8.73 9.25
N ILE A 192 8.98 9.32 8.94
CA ILE A 192 7.73 8.65 8.57
C ILE A 192 7.46 8.89 7.10
N ILE A 193 7.28 7.82 6.33
CA ILE A 193 7.13 7.88 4.88
C ILE A 193 5.86 7.19 4.45
N TYR A 194 5.02 7.92 3.72
CA TYR A 194 3.83 7.36 3.10
C TYR A 194 4.10 7.11 1.63
N THR A 195 3.96 5.85 1.20
CA THR A 195 4.12 5.50 -0.20
C THR A 195 3.27 4.30 -0.56
N PHE A 196 2.46 4.42 -1.61
CA PHE A 196 1.51 3.36 -1.94
C PHE A 196 2.22 2.06 -2.33
N ARG A 197 3.21 2.13 -3.25
CA ARG A 197 3.96 0.96 -3.76
C ARG A 197 5.45 0.96 -3.43
N GLY A 198 6.01 2.10 -3.00
CA GLY A 198 7.44 2.23 -2.71
C GLY A 198 8.38 2.16 -3.92
N VAL A 199 7.87 2.35 -5.14
CA VAL A 199 8.65 2.22 -6.39
C VAL A 199 9.09 3.56 -7.00
N HIS A 200 8.64 4.68 -6.45
CA HIS A 200 8.94 5.98 -7.02
C HIS A 200 10.42 6.32 -6.80
N LYS A 201 11.16 6.57 -7.90
CA LYS A 201 12.61 6.80 -7.89
C LYS A 201 13.04 7.84 -6.85
N TYR A 202 12.27 8.92 -6.74
CA TYR A 202 12.53 9.99 -5.80
C TYR A 202 12.41 9.55 -4.34
N THR A 203 11.37 8.79 -3.99
CA THR A 203 11.21 8.22 -2.64
C THR A 203 12.36 7.28 -2.33
N THR A 204 12.77 6.43 -3.28
CA THR A 204 13.91 5.53 -3.08
C THR A 204 15.21 6.30 -2.85
N LYS A 205 15.49 7.32 -3.67
CA LYS A 205 16.69 8.16 -3.54
C LYS A 205 16.73 8.86 -2.18
N LEU A 206 15.64 9.48 -1.75
CA LEU A 206 15.54 10.12 -0.44
C LEU A 206 15.90 9.13 0.69
N VAL A 207 15.24 7.97 0.73
CA VAL A 207 15.44 7.00 1.83
C VAL A 207 16.86 6.45 1.83
N GLU A 208 17.43 6.21 0.65
CA GLU A 208 18.81 5.79 0.51
C GLU A 208 19.79 6.86 1.03
N GLU A 209 19.60 8.13 0.66
CA GLU A 209 20.44 9.23 1.14
C GLU A 209 20.33 9.44 2.65
N VAL A 210 19.10 9.40 3.20
CA VAL A 210 18.88 9.48 4.65
C VAL A 210 19.58 8.35 5.37
N ARG A 211 19.41 7.09 4.92
CA ARG A 211 20.06 5.93 5.55
C ARG A 211 21.58 5.99 5.46
N GLN A 212 22.13 6.49 4.35
CA GLN A 212 23.58 6.64 4.18
C GLN A 212 24.16 7.69 5.14
N LYS A 213 23.46 8.82 5.34
CA LYS A 213 23.93 9.92 6.19
C LYS A 213 23.61 9.72 7.67
N HIS A 214 22.52 9.02 7.98
CA HIS A 214 22.03 8.76 9.34
C HIS A 214 21.70 7.27 9.50
N PRO A 215 22.72 6.41 9.68
CA PRO A 215 22.55 4.96 9.67
C PRO A 215 21.65 4.42 10.77
N THR A 216 21.46 5.15 11.87
CA THR A 216 20.68 4.72 13.03
C THR A 216 19.34 5.43 13.18
N LEU A 217 19.03 6.39 12.30
CA LEU A 217 17.75 7.08 12.30
C LEU A 217 16.61 6.06 12.10
N PRO A 218 15.61 6.01 13.01
CA PRO A 218 14.40 5.24 12.81
C PRO A 218 13.61 5.71 11.58
N ILE A 219 13.36 4.80 10.64
CA ILE A 219 12.59 5.04 9.43
C ILE A 219 11.39 4.09 9.37
N TYR A 220 10.19 4.69 9.42
CA TYR A 220 8.90 4.01 9.28
C TYR A 220 8.33 4.28 7.89
N VAL A 221 7.96 3.22 7.17
CA VAL A 221 7.31 3.32 5.87
C VAL A 221 5.92 2.69 5.94
N VAL A 222 4.91 3.52 5.71
CA VAL A 222 3.51 3.10 5.57
C VAL A 222 3.22 2.84 4.10
N THR A 223 2.89 1.59 3.75
CA THR A 223 2.78 1.17 2.36
C THR A 223 1.85 -0.01 2.14
N THR A 224 1.41 -0.23 0.91
CA THR A 224 0.64 -1.43 0.53
C THR A 224 1.52 -2.59 0.07
N ASN A 225 2.84 -2.37 -0.05
CA ASN A 225 3.76 -3.34 -0.60
C ASN A 225 4.78 -3.81 0.45
N ARG A 226 4.65 -5.08 0.86
CA ARG A 226 5.58 -5.73 1.80
C ARG A 226 6.99 -5.88 1.24
N GLU A 227 7.13 -6.09 -0.06
CA GLU A 227 8.42 -6.31 -0.73
C GLU A 227 8.80 -5.08 -1.57
N THR A 228 8.97 -3.94 -0.91
CA THR A 228 9.45 -2.73 -1.57
C THR A 228 10.98 -2.67 -1.58
N LYS A 229 11.55 -2.00 -2.59
CA LYS A 229 12.99 -1.70 -2.64
C LYS A 229 13.46 -0.91 -1.42
N LEU A 230 12.54 -0.21 -0.75
CA LEU A 230 12.81 0.56 0.46
C LEU A 230 13.18 -0.33 1.66
N ASN A 231 12.79 -1.61 1.70
CA ASN A 231 13.04 -2.51 2.83
C ASN A 231 14.52 -2.56 3.25
N LYS A 232 15.45 -2.36 2.30
CA LYS A 232 16.90 -2.38 2.55
C LYS A 232 17.39 -1.17 3.34
N TYR A 233 16.60 -0.11 3.40
CA TYR A 233 16.99 1.19 3.94
C TYR A 233 16.08 1.64 5.09
N THR A 234 15.11 0.81 5.49
CA THR A 234 14.04 1.17 6.44
C THR A 234 13.99 0.18 7.59
N ASP A 235 13.72 0.65 8.81
CA ASP A 235 13.64 -0.22 9.98
C ASP A 235 12.28 -0.89 10.11
N HIS A 236 11.21 -0.13 9.81
CA HIS A 236 9.85 -0.58 10.01
C HIS A 236 9.00 -0.36 8.75
N ILE A 237 8.38 -1.45 8.29
CA ILE A 237 7.31 -1.40 7.30
C ILE A 237 5.99 -1.60 8.03
N ILE A 238 5.08 -0.64 7.86
CA ILE A 238 3.68 -0.71 8.29
C ILE A 238 2.83 -0.94 7.04
N LEU A 239 2.18 -2.10 6.99
CA LEU A 239 1.32 -2.48 5.87
C LEU A 239 -0.09 -1.92 6.03
N ILE A 240 -0.60 -1.35 4.94
CA ILE A 240 -2.00 -0.93 4.78
C ILE A 240 -2.59 -1.61 3.53
N ASN A 241 -3.91 -1.70 3.46
CA ASN A 241 -4.61 -2.36 2.37
C ASN A 241 -4.38 -1.65 1.01
N ASN A 242 -4.28 -2.44 -0.07
CA ASN A 242 -4.27 -1.94 -1.44
C ASN A 242 -5.68 -1.99 -2.03
N ASN A 243 -6.54 -1.02 -1.69
CA ASN A 243 -7.90 -0.97 -2.22
C ASN A 243 -7.95 -0.85 -3.76
N ALA A 244 -6.97 -0.20 -4.38
CA ALA A 244 -6.88 -0.08 -5.84
C ALA A 244 -6.68 -1.42 -6.57
N ARG A 245 -6.14 -2.46 -5.91
CA ARG A 245 -6.00 -3.79 -6.52
C ARG A 245 -7.34 -4.47 -6.77
N ARG A 246 -8.41 -4.07 -6.09
CA ARG A 246 -9.73 -4.69 -6.31
C ARG A 246 -10.34 -4.29 -7.65
N VAL A 247 -9.92 -3.15 -8.21
CA VAL A 247 -10.24 -2.76 -9.60
C VAL A 247 -9.53 -3.68 -10.60
N ASP A 248 -8.32 -4.14 -10.28
CA ASP A 248 -7.50 -4.99 -11.14
C ASP A 248 -7.97 -6.46 -11.16
N VAL A 249 -8.67 -6.93 -10.11
CA VAL A 249 -8.90 -8.36 -9.91
C VAL A 249 -10.23 -8.85 -10.50
N LEU A 250 -11.33 -8.10 -10.48
CA LEU A 250 -12.62 -8.54 -11.05
C LEU A 250 -13.53 -7.33 -11.24
N ASP A 251 -14.29 -7.25 -12.35
CA ASP A 251 -15.62 -6.63 -12.58
C ASP A 251 -16.23 -5.65 -11.54
N ASN A 252 -15.43 -4.88 -10.81
CA ASN A 252 -15.85 -4.00 -9.74
C ASN A 252 -15.87 -2.58 -10.32
N PRO A 253 -17.04 -2.01 -10.62
CA PRO A 253 -17.15 -0.73 -11.32
C PRO A 253 -16.83 0.48 -10.41
N ILE A 254 -16.22 0.24 -9.25
CA ILE A 254 -16.04 1.23 -8.20
C ILE A 254 -14.58 1.65 -8.14
N LEU A 255 -14.34 2.95 -8.35
CA LEU A 255 -13.05 3.59 -8.16
C LEU A 255 -13.03 4.24 -6.77
N THR A 256 -12.45 3.54 -5.78
CA THR A 256 -12.22 4.13 -4.45
C THR A 256 -10.90 4.87 -4.38
N SER A 257 -10.84 5.89 -3.52
CA SER A 257 -9.65 6.73 -3.36
C SER A 257 -8.48 5.93 -2.79
N ILE A 258 -7.29 6.04 -3.39
CA ILE A 258 -6.06 5.43 -2.86
C ILE A 258 -5.59 6.07 -1.54
N ALA A 259 -6.19 7.20 -1.14
CA ALA A 259 -5.96 7.83 0.15
C ALA A 259 -6.67 7.10 1.29
N ASN A 260 -7.76 6.37 1.01
CA ASN A 260 -8.59 5.76 2.05
C ASN A 260 -7.80 4.87 3.03
N PRO A 261 -6.91 3.97 2.57
CA PRO A 261 -6.13 3.13 3.50
C PRO A 261 -5.17 3.94 4.38
N PHE A 262 -4.63 5.07 3.89
CA PHE A 262 -3.79 5.97 4.67
C PHE A 262 -4.60 6.76 5.70
N ILE A 263 -5.78 7.28 5.33
CA ILE A 263 -6.66 8.00 6.25
C ILE A 263 -7.07 7.08 7.39
N LEU A 264 -7.45 5.83 7.10
CA LEU A 264 -7.80 4.87 8.14
C LEU A 264 -6.62 4.56 9.06
N PHE A 265 -5.40 4.45 8.51
CA PHE A 265 -4.20 4.31 9.31
C PHE A 265 -3.95 5.55 10.20
N ASN A 266 -4.15 6.76 9.67
CA ASN A 266 -4.04 7.99 10.46
C ASN A 266 -5.05 7.98 11.60
N ASP A 267 -6.30 7.65 11.34
CA ASP A 267 -7.35 7.58 12.37
C ASP A 267 -7.00 6.56 13.44
N TYR A 268 -6.51 5.39 13.06
CA TYR A 268 -6.01 4.41 14.02
C TYR A 268 -4.85 4.96 14.86
N LEU A 269 -3.82 5.53 14.22
CA LEU A 269 -2.63 6.05 14.89
C LEU A 269 -2.98 7.20 15.84
N LYS A 270 -3.80 8.16 15.40
CA LYS A 270 -4.27 9.29 16.21
C LYS A 270 -5.07 8.82 17.41
N ASN A 271 -5.99 7.88 17.23
CA ASN A 271 -6.79 7.35 18.35
C ASN A 271 -5.93 6.51 19.31
N TYR A 272 -5.03 5.69 18.78
CA TYR A 272 -4.08 4.95 19.60
C TYR A 272 -3.22 5.90 20.42
N TYR A 273 -2.69 6.96 19.79
CA TYR A 273 -1.91 7.99 20.47
C TYR A 273 -2.75 8.69 21.54
N TYR A 274 -3.94 9.18 21.18
CA TYR A 274 -4.84 9.87 22.09
C TYR A 274 -5.17 9.03 23.33
N LEU A 275 -5.55 7.76 23.15
CA LEU A 275 -5.91 6.88 24.26
C LEU A 275 -4.72 6.59 25.21
N ASN A 276 -3.50 6.51 24.68
CA ASN A 276 -2.31 6.21 25.49
C ASN A 276 -1.67 7.46 26.11
N PHE A 277 -1.84 8.64 25.51
CA PHE A 277 -1.17 9.88 25.90
C PHE A 277 -2.14 11.03 26.22
N ILE A 278 -3.41 10.72 26.51
CA ILE A 278 -4.48 11.72 26.77
C ILE A 278 -4.09 12.78 27.83
N LYS A 279 -3.30 12.40 28.84
CA LYS A 279 -2.85 13.32 29.88
C LYS A 279 -2.02 14.46 29.29
N ASN A 280 -1.10 14.13 28.39
CA ASN A 280 -0.24 15.11 27.72
C ASN A 280 -1.07 16.02 26.80
N ILE A 281 -2.09 15.46 26.14
CA ILE A 281 -2.97 16.20 25.24
C ILE A 281 -3.89 17.15 26.01
N ASN A 282 -4.40 16.75 27.17
CA ASN A 282 -5.28 17.60 27.99
C ASN A 282 -4.60 18.88 28.47
N ASP A 283 -3.27 18.88 28.58
CA ASP A 283 -2.50 20.07 28.90
C ASP A 283 -2.43 21.05 27.71
N HIS A 284 -2.72 20.57 26.48
CA HIS A 284 -2.81 21.36 25.25
C HIS A 284 -4.27 21.69 24.88
N LYS A 285 -4.65 22.96 25.07
CA LYS A 285 -6.03 23.42 24.87
C LYS A 285 -6.46 23.54 23.40
N GLU A 286 -5.53 23.51 22.44
CA GLU A 286 -5.82 23.77 21.02
C GLU A 286 -6.76 22.72 20.41
N LEU A 287 -6.53 21.42 20.68
CA LEU A 287 -7.43 20.35 20.24
C LEU A 287 -8.88 20.61 20.69
N PHE A 288 -9.08 20.95 21.97
CA PHE A 288 -10.42 21.17 22.51
C PHE A 288 -11.10 22.42 21.95
N LYS A 289 -10.33 23.47 21.66
CA LYS A 289 -10.85 24.67 20.98
C LYS A 289 -11.32 24.33 19.57
N GLU A 290 -10.53 23.56 18.82
CA GLU A 290 -10.89 23.14 17.47
C GLU A 290 -12.10 22.20 17.45
N LEU A 291 -12.16 21.24 18.37
CA LEU A 291 -13.33 20.36 18.48
C LEU A 291 -14.60 21.13 18.85
N GLU A 292 -14.49 22.15 19.71
CA GLU A 292 -15.61 23.03 20.03
C GLU A 292 -16.01 23.92 18.85
N SER A 293 -15.06 24.49 18.10
CA SER A 293 -15.39 25.30 16.91
C SER A 293 -16.08 24.47 15.83
N LEU A 294 -15.60 23.25 15.58
CA LEU A 294 -16.22 22.30 14.66
C LEU A 294 -17.62 21.87 15.11
N ARG A 295 -17.83 21.72 16.42
CA ARG A 295 -19.14 21.38 17.00
C ARG A 295 -20.15 22.52 16.87
N LEU A 296 -19.70 23.75 17.12
CA LEU A 296 -20.56 24.95 17.11
C LEU A 296 -20.75 25.54 15.71
N GLY A 297 -19.89 25.16 14.75
CA GLY A 297 -19.90 25.71 13.39
C GLY A 297 -19.40 27.16 13.33
N GLU A 298 -18.66 27.61 14.35
CA GLU A 298 -18.09 28.95 14.44
C GLU A 298 -16.64 28.90 13.93
N ASN A 299 -16.39 29.42 12.72
CA ASN A 299 -15.05 29.67 12.19
C ASN A 299 -14.66 31.13 12.40
#